data_AF-A0A8B8AQR4-F1
#
_entry.id   AF-A0A8B8AQR4-F1
#
_cell.length_a   1.000
_cell.length_b   1.000
_cell.length_c   1.000
_cell.angle_alpha   90.00
_cell.angle_beta   90.00
_cell.angle_gamma   90.00
#
_symmetry.space_group_name_H-M   'P 1'
#
loop_
_entity.id
_entity.type
_entity.pdbx_description
1 polymer ?
#
loop_
_entity_poly.entity_id
_entity_poly.type
_entity_poly.pdbx_seq_one_letter_code
_entity_poly.pdbx_strand_id
1 'polypeptide(L)'
;MMGHPGLREVFFCCLLRGALGAGYIGTRPATQNKCHYEDVREAHFSYARGFCEGPAQWCDVNQCWSTCGSDERQSPINIDTIQTYRHHFSDLKFINLHKRVPAKISNNGHAPDFDVFVNKNKQSNIILTNVPMRRDRKYIFAQLHAHLGKDDNYNDNYNSDINNHKGSEHSIDDKFYPMEAHMVFYDMTFDNIKTAKAVKDSLVVLGVMIKIREEDEEDNDSDDNSDDDDDDDDEDDGYINIKEYENHKYSNGDCYTSGKANKSYRHKCHKKRSKCKVRFAKRLSDYMEKYYEEIRDHEPVDLDGVDGGGKQYDEFHCGDHPDLGFIYSRCTTNSTKPEKYKTVDCGISPLDALPCDQSFYTYGGSLTTPPCYETVQWVVYKCPIAVSKKAYRNLQLVQDSNKNPLKTLGVRRPVNTHNRNVDVFRNWD
;
A
#
# COMPACT_ATOMS: atom_id res chain seq x y z
N MET A 1 -9.37 53.64 -11.18
CA MET A 1 -9.31 52.29 -11.76
C MET A 1 -8.43 51.44 -10.87
N MET A 2 -9.03 50.38 -10.33
CA MET A 2 -8.47 49.16 -9.73
C MET A 2 -7.28 49.29 -8.76
N GLY A 3 -7.59 49.16 -7.47
CA GLY A 3 -6.63 48.81 -6.42
C GLY A 3 -6.36 47.30 -6.39
N HIS A 4 -5.13 46.93 -6.08
CA HIS A 4 -4.76 45.59 -5.63
C HIS A 4 -4.85 45.52 -4.10
N PRO A 5 -5.77 44.76 -3.51
CA PRO A 5 -5.59 44.22 -2.16
C PRO A 5 -4.80 42.90 -2.31
N GLY A 6 -3.86 42.51 -1.48
CA GLY A 6 -3.39 42.97 -0.19
C GLY A 6 -2.62 41.79 0.38
N LEU A 7 -1.33 41.97 0.65
CA LEU A 7 -0.52 41.05 1.45
C LEU A 7 -1.18 40.89 2.83
N ARG A 8 -1.78 39.73 3.10
CA ARG A 8 -2.06 39.18 4.44
C ARG A 8 -2.60 37.75 4.26
N GLU A 9 -2.18 36.85 5.17
CA GLU A 9 -2.46 35.39 5.21
C GLU A 9 -1.45 34.43 4.54
N VAL A 10 -0.17 34.51 4.87
CA VAL A 10 0.70 33.32 4.87
C VAL A 10 1.57 33.37 6.13
N PHE A 11 1.07 32.80 7.23
CA PHE A 11 1.86 32.60 8.44
C PHE A 11 1.34 31.38 9.22
N PHE A 12 2.29 30.53 9.64
CA PHE A 12 2.22 29.41 10.58
C PHE A 12 1.50 28.13 10.14
N CYS A 13 2.28 27.09 9.80
CA CYS A 13 1.84 25.71 10.02
C CYS A 13 2.88 24.77 10.65
N CYS A 14 4.08 25.23 11.08
CA CYS A 14 5.00 24.28 11.73
C CYS A 14 5.90 24.73 12.90
N LEU A 15 5.87 25.98 13.41
CA LEU A 15 6.81 26.35 14.49
C LEU A 15 6.24 27.22 15.61
N LEU A 16 5.25 26.72 16.36
CA LEU A 16 5.13 27.05 17.79
C LEU A 16 4.70 25.81 18.58
N ARG A 17 5.65 24.89 18.73
CA ARG A 17 5.64 23.91 19.83
C ARG A 17 6.07 24.63 21.12
N GLY A 18 5.21 24.60 22.13
CA GLY A 18 5.58 24.89 23.53
C GLY A 18 5.26 26.31 24.00
N ALA A 19 4.41 26.39 25.02
CA ALA A 19 4.03 27.59 25.78
C ALA A 19 3.22 28.65 25.01
N LEU A 20 1.89 28.56 25.11
CA LEU A 20 1.00 29.57 25.71
C LEU A 20 -0.46 29.26 25.35
N GLY A 21 -1.29 29.16 26.39
CA GLY A 21 -2.72 29.49 26.41
C GLY A 21 -3.62 28.96 25.28
N ALA A 22 -4.48 28.01 25.64
CA ALA A 22 -5.72 27.72 24.91
C ALA A 22 -6.45 29.03 24.55
N GLY A 23 -6.67 29.26 23.25
CA GLY A 23 -7.54 30.33 22.78
C GLY A 23 -7.02 31.14 21.60
N TYR A 24 -6.57 30.51 20.51
CA TYR A 24 -6.59 31.09 19.16
C TYR A 24 -6.48 29.95 18.12
N ILE A 25 -7.40 28.98 18.18
CA ILE A 25 -7.64 28.07 17.05
C ILE A 25 -8.47 28.89 16.05
N GLY A 26 -7.77 29.65 15.21
CA GLY A 26 -8.34 30.13 13.97
C GLY A 26 -8.53 28.92 13.07
N THR A 27 -9.75 28.39 13.03
CA THR A 27 -10.23 27.59 11.91
C THR A 27 -9.90 28.33 10.63
N ARG A 28 -8.85 27.93 9.90
CA ARG A 28 -8.77 28.28 8.48
C ARG A 28 -10.05 27.72 7.87
N PRO A 29 -10.91 28.54 7.25
CA PRO A 29 -12.09 28.01 6.62
C PRO A 29 -11.58 27.02 5.58
N ALA A 30 -11.93 25.75 5.74
CA ALA A 30 -12.02 24.87 4.59
C ALA A 30 -12.88 25.65 3.61
N THR A 31 -12.29 26.22 2.55
CA THR A 31 -13.09 26.81 1.48
C THR A 31 -13.74 25.61 0.81
N GLN A 32 -14.91 25.23 1.33
CA GLN A 32 -15.64 23.98 1.05
C GLN A 32 -15.95 23.78 -0.44
N ASN A 33 -15.64 24.75 -1.31
CA ASN A 33 -16.01 24.76 -2.72
C ASN A 33 -14.84 24.92 -3.72
N LYS A 34 -13.56 24.89 -3.31
CA LYS A 34 -12.42 25.01 -4.26
C LYS A 34 -11.44 23.84 -4.31
N CYS A 35 -11.37 23.01 -3.28
CA CYS A 35 -10.62 21.77 -3.37
C CYS A 35 -11.53 20.70 -3.98
N HIS A 36 -11.36 20.40 -5.26
CA HIS A 36 -12.00 19.23 -5.81
C HIS A 36 -11.32 18.00 -5.20
N TYR A 37 -12.12 16.99 -4.81
CA TYR A 37 -11.69 15.77 -4.08
C TYR A 37 -10.55 14.95 -4.74
N GLU A 38 -10.04 15.41 -5.88
CA GLU A 38 -8.97 14.81 -6.69
C GLU A 38 -7.94 15.84 -7.21
N ASP A 39 -7.81 17.05 -6.64
CA ASP A 39 -6.84 18.08 -7.11
C ASP A 39 -5.35 17.71 -6.90
N VAL A 40 -5.06 16.41 -6.88
CA VAL A 40 -3.74 15.82 -7.14
C VAL A 40 -3.29 16.07 -8.59
N ARG A 41 -4.19 16.44 -9.52
CA ARG A 41 -3.81 16.74 -10.92
C ARG A 41 -3.12 18.09 -11.09
N GLU A 42 -3.30 18.98 -10.12
CA GLU A 42 -2.72 20.33 -10.13
C GLU A 42 -1.46 20.40 -9.27
N ALA A 43 -1.03 19.35 -8.56
CA ALA A 43 0.20 19.43 -7.77
C ALA A 43 0.99 18.13 -7.80
N HIS A 44 2.30 18.27 -7.99
CA HIS A 44 3.26 17.17 -8.02
C HIS A 44 3.85 16.94 -6.61
N PHE A 45 4.08 15.67 -6.25
CA PHE A 45 4.80 15.31 -5.02
C PHE A 45 5.84 14.23 -5.31
N SER A 46 6.79 14.05 -4.40
CA SER A 46 7.80 12.99 -4.46
C SER A 46 8.10 12.43 -3.06
N TYR A 47 8.99 11.44 -3.00
CA TYR A 47 9.48 10.86 -1.75
C TYR A 47 10.87 11.39 -1.35
N ALA A 48 11.41 12.38 -2.06
CA ALA A 48 12.72 12.94 -1.81
C ALA A 48 12.76 13.67 -0.45
N ARG A 49 13.49 13.12 0.53
CA ARG A 49 13.57 13.72 1.87
C ARG A 49 14.43 14.98 1.86
N GLY A 50 13.93 16.05 2.48
CA GLY A 50 14.60 17.35 2.52
C GLY A 50 14.38 18.22 1.27
N PHE A 51 13.47 17.81 0.38
CA PHE A 51 13.09 18.53 -0.83
C PHE A 51 11.67 19.10 -0.71
N CYS A 52 11.34 20.08 -1.53
CA CYS A 52 10.05 20.78 -1.52
C CYS A 52 8.86 19.91 -1.85
N GLU A 53 9.07 18.88 -2.65
CA GLU A 53 8.03 17.92 -3.01
C GLU A 53 7.99 16.73 -2.05
N GLY A 54 8.91 16.70 -1.08
CA GLY A 54 9.09 15.59 -0.16
C GLY A 54 8.02 15.51 0.92
N PRO A 55 7.93 14.37 1.64
CA PRO A 55 6.87 14.11 2.61
C PRO A 55 6.73 15.15 3.74
N ALA A 56 7.83 15.79 4.13
CA ALA A 56 7.82 16.85 5.15
C ALA A 56 7.11 18.13 4.69
N GLN A 57 6.98 18.34 3.38
CA GLN A 57 6.49 19.56 2.77
C GLN A 57 5.13 19.38 2.08
N TRP A 58 4.56 18.17 2.06
CA TRP A 58 3.32 17.89 1.34
C TRP A 58 2.15 18.80 1.76
N CYS A 59 2.05 19.18 3.03
CA CYS A 59 0.99 20.10 3.48
C CYS A 59 1.15 21.54 2.95
N ASP A 60 2.35 21.92 2.53
CA ASP A 60 2.71 23.26 2.06
C ASP A 60 2.68 23.37 0.53
N VAL A 61 2.82 22.25 -0.19
CA VAL A 61 2.82 22.20 -1.66
C VAL A 61 1.43 22.51 -2.25
N ASN A 62 0.35 22.10 -1.59
CA ASN A 62 -1.01 22.35 -2.07
C ASN A 62 -1.98 22.53 -0.88
N GLN A 63 -2.82 23.57 -0.94
CA GLN A 63 -3.82 23.86 0.10
C GLN A 63 -4.74 22.68 0.41
N CYS A 64 -5.05 21.84 -0.58
CA CYS A 64 -5.92 20.68 -0.44
C CYS A 64 -5.22 19.50 0.25
N TRP A 65 -3.91 19.58 0.48
CA TRP A 65 -3.10 18.58 1.16
C TRP A 65 -2.76 18.97 2.60
N SER A 66 -3.40 20.01 3.14
CA SER A 66 -3.21 20.47 4.53
C SER A 66 -3.31 19.34 5.57
N THR A 67 -4.15 18.33 5.33
CA THR A 67 -4.26 17.13 6.20
C THR A 67 -2.93 16.36 6.33
N CYS A 68 -2.02 16.45 5.36
CA CYS A 68 -0.71 15.79 5.44
C CYS A 68 0.15 16.28 6.61
N GLY A 69 -0.10 17.47 7.13
CA GLY A 69 0.57 18.04 8.30
C GLY A 69 -0.22 17.89 9.61
N SER A 70 -1.31 17.11 9.60
CA SER A 70 -2.11 16.85 10.80
C SER A 70 -1.35 16.01 11.82
N ASP A 71 -1.56 16.31 13.10
CA ASP A 71 -1.06 15.52 14.23
C ASP A 71 -2.14 14.59 14.83
N GLU A 72 -3.34 14.51 14.21
CA GLU A 72 -4.46 13.75 14.76
C GLU A 72 -4.37 12.25 14.46
N ARG A 73 -4.40 11.86 13.19
CA ARG A 73 -4.49 10.45 12.78
C ARG A 73 -3.70 10.15 11.50
N GLN A 74 -2.55 10.76 11.32
CA GLN A 74 -1.69 10.48 10.17
C GLN A 74 -1.02 9.11 10.26
N SER A 75 -0.90 8.48 9.09
CA SER A 75 -0.23 7.20 8.83
C SER A 75 0.96 7.39 7.88
N PRO A 76 1.97 6.49 7.86
CA PRO A 76 2.08 5.28 8.68
C PRO A 76 2.58 5.58 10.10
N ILE A 77 2.52 4.59 10.98
CA ILE A 77 3.04 4.65 12.36
C ILE A 77 4.01 3.50 12.63
N ASN A 78 4.82 3.64 13.69
CA ASN A 78 5.41 2.48 14.35
C ASN A 78 4.34 1.83 15.25
N ILE A 79 4.18 0.51 15.14
CA ILE A 79 3.31 -0.27 16.01
C ILE A 79 4.19 -0.85 17.12
N ASP A 80 4.16 -0.24 18.30
CA ASP A 80 4.73 -0.80 19.52
C ASP A 80 3.80 -1.90 20.04
N THR A 81 4.23 -3.15 19.90
CA THR A 81 3.39 -4.33 20.18
C THR A 81 3.05 -4.48 21.66
N ILE A 82 3.86 -3.92 22.56
CA ILE A 82 3.66 -3.94 24.01
C ILE A 82 2.57 -2.94 24.40
N GLN A 83 2.47 -1.80 23.70
CA GLN A 83 1.46 -0.76 23.94
C GLN A 83 0.09 -1.09 23.32
N THR A 84 -0.05 -2.18 22.58
CA THR A 84 -1.32 -2.52 21.91
C THR A 84 -2.40 -3.08 22.85
N TYR A 85 -3.63 -2.59 22.68
CA TYR A 85 -4.80 -3.07 23.41
C TYR A 85 -5.32 -4.38 22.82
N ARG A 86 -5.41 -5.42 23.64
CA ARG A 86 -6.04 -6.68 23.23
C ARG A 86 -7.55 -6.52 23.19
N HIS A 87 -8.17 -6.98 22.11
CA HIS A 87 -9.61 -6.97 21.98
C HIS A 87 -10.11 -8.26 21.31
N HIS A 88 -11.31 -8.71 21.66
CA HIS A 88 -11.94 -9.88 21.04
C HIS A 88 -12.51 -9.51 19.66
N PHE A 89 -11.63 -9.35 18.68
CA PHE A 89 -12.00 -9.31 17.27
C PHE A 89 -11.89 -10.70 16.66
N SER A 90 -12.95 -11.14 15.99
CA SER A 90 -12.86 -12.29 15.07
C SER A 90 -12.18 -11.87 13.78
N ASP A 91 -11.67 -12.85 13.03
CA ASP A 91 -11.05 -12.64 11.72
C ASP A 91 -11.94 -11.83 10.77
N LEU A 92 -11.29 -11.08 9.89
CA LEU A 92 -11.96 -10.43 8.76
C LEU A 92 -12.68 -11.47 7.90
N LYS A 93 -13.83 -11.09 7.35
CA LYS A 93 -14.64 -11.97 6.51
C LYS A 93 -14.74 -11.42 5.10
N PHE A 94 -14.59 -12.29 4.11
CA PHE A 94 -14.65 -11.92 2.71
C PHE A 94 -15.78 -12.64 1.98
N ILE A 95 -16.57 -11.89 1.22
CA ILE A 95 -17.53 -12.44 0.24
C ILE A 95 -16.81 -12.44 -1.11
N ASN A 96 -16.97 -13.52 -1.87
CA ASN A 96 -16.36 -13.71 -3.19
C ASN A 96 -14.81 -13.73 -3.20
N LEU A 97 -14.13 -14.03 -2.09
CA LEU A 97 -12.65 -14.03 -2.03
C LEU A 97 -11.99 -14.94 -3.08
N HIS A 98 -12.66 -16.03 -3.44
CA HIS A 98 -12.22 -16.97 -4.49
C HIS A 98 -12.28 -16.39 -5.90
N LYS A 99 -13.01 -15.29 -6.12
CA LYS A 99 -13.11 -14.63 -7.42
C LYS A 99 -11.84 -13.82 -7.69
N ARG A 100 -11.67 -13.52 -8.97
CA ARG A 100 -10.64 -12.62 -9.47
C ARG A 100 -11.33 -11.48 -10.19
N VAL A 101 -10.94 -10.25 -9.89
CA VAL A 101 -11.58 -9.05 -10.44
C VAL A 101 -10.67 -8.42 -11.50
N PRO A 102 -11.19 -7.99 -12.66
CA PRO A 102 -10.37 -7.33 -13.67
C PRO A 102 -9.68 -6.10 -13.08
N ALA A 103 -8.42 -5.89 -13.43
CA ALA A 103 -7.65 -4.74 -12.98
C ALA A 103 -6.79 -4.17 -14.11
N LYS A 104 -6.35 -2.93 -13.93
CA LYS A 104 -5.34 -2.29 -14.73
C LYS A 104 -4.08 -2.03 -13.91
N ILE A 105 -2.96 -1.93 -14.60
CA ILE A 105 -1.68 -1.45 -14.10
C ILE A 105 -1.31 -0.19 -14.89
N SER A 106 -0.82 0.82 -14.20
CA SER A 106 -0.22 2.03 -14.79
C SER A 106 1.01 2.43 -14.00
N ASN A 107 1.95 3.16 -14.60
CA ASN A 107 2.95 3.88 -13.83
C ASN A 107 2.36 5.21 -13.38
N ASN A 108 1.88 5.29 -12.15
CA ASN A 108 1.47 6.58 -11.58
C ASN A 108 2.66 7.39 -11.04
N GLY A 109 3.89 6.86 -11.12
CA GLY A 109 5.11 7.50 -10.64
C GLY A 109 5.32 7.46 -9.12
N HIS A 110 4.41 6.83 -8.37
CA HIS A 110 4.37 6.91 -6.91
C HIS A 110 4.24 5.56 -6.20
N ALA A 111 3.73 4.52 -6.85
CA ALA A 111 3.78 3.13 -6.39
C ALA A 111 3.37 2.18 -7.53
N PRO A 112 3.89 0.95 -7.59
CA PRO A 112 3.32 -0.10 -8.42
C PRO A 112 1.88 -0.40 -7.98
N ASP A 113 0.92 0.00 -8.80
CA ASP A 113 -0.52 -0.10 -8.50
C ASP A 113 -1.26 -1.06 -9.45
N PHE A 114 -2.23 -1.75 -8.87
CA PHE A 114 -3.19 -2.61 -9.54
C PHE A 114 -4.60 -2.10 -9.21
N ASP A 115 -5.18 -1.32 -10.11
CA ASP A 115 -6.48 -0.68 -9.97
C ASP A 115 -7.61 -1.60 -10.47
N VAL A 116 -8.57 -1.93 -9.62
CA VAL A 116 -9.69 -2.82 -9.97
C VAL A 116 -10.73 -2.08 -10.81
N PHE A 117 -11.18 -2.70 -11.89
CA PHE A 117 -12.40 -2.31 -12.61
C PHE A 117 -13.63 -2.77 -11.81
N VAL A 118 -14.04 -1.94 -10.86
CA VAL A 118 -15.16 -2.26 -9.98
C VAL A 118 -16.47 -2.40 -10.77
N ASN A 119 -17.17 -3.51 -10.56
CA ASN A 119 -18.47 -3.75 -11.19
C ASN A 119 -19.54 -2.85 -10.54
N LYS A 120 -20.21 -2.03 -11.37
CA LYS A 120 -21.26 -1.09 -10.94
C LYS A 120 -22.46 -1.77 -10.27
N ASN A 121 -22.79 -2.99 -10.67
CA ASN A 121 -23.89 -3.78 -10.08
C ASN A 121 -23.49 -4.44 -8.75
N LYS A 122 -22.22 -4.30 -8.33
CA LYS A 122 -21.65 -4.75 -7.05
C LYS A 122 -21.67 -6.26 -6.76
N GLN A 123 -22.43 -7.07 -7.51
CA GLN A 123 -22.63 -8.51 -7.27
C GLN A 123 -21.38 -9.39 -7.48
N SER A 124 -20.49 -9.03 -8.41
CA SER A 124 -19.27 -9.79 -8.69
C SER A 124 -18.03 -9.27 -7.99
N ASN A 125 -18.15 -8.18 -7.22
CA ASN A 125 -17.02 -7.60 -6.49
C ASN A 125 -16.63 -8.49 -5.30
N ILE A 126 -15.36 -8.35 -4.88
CA ILE A 126 -14.85 -8.93 -3.64
C ILE A 126 -15.18 -7.95 -2.52
N ILE A 127 -15.86 -8.44 -1.47
CA ILE A 127 -16.39 -7.59 -0.40
C ILE A 127 -15.78 -8.01 0.93
N LEU A 128 -15.19 -7.05 1.63
CA LEU A 128 -14.70 -7.17 3.00
C LEU A 128 -15.82 -6.83 4.00
N THR A 129 -15.93 -7.64 5.04
CA THR A 129 -16.94 -7.53 6.11
C THR A 129 -16.31 -7.90 7.46
N ASN A 130 -17.03 -7.67 8.56
CA ASN A 130 -16.54 -7.90 9.92
C ASN A 130 -15.27 -7.09 10.27
N VAL A 131 -15.17 -5.87 9.75
CA VAL A 131 -14.05 -4.97 10.04
C VAL A 131 -14.12 -4.53 11.51
N PRO A 132 -13.00 -4.56 12.27
CA PRO A 132 -12.96 -4.06 13.65
C PRO A 132 -13.57 -2.67 13.77
N MET A 133 -14.41 -2.48 14.80
CA MET A 133 -15.14 -1.22 15.06
C MET A 133 -16.11 -0.78 13.94
N ARG A 134 -16.34 -1.62 12.91
CA ARG A 134 -17.14 -1.34 11.71
C ARG A 134 -17.88 -2.59 11.19
N ARG A 135 -18.36 -3.43 12.10
CA ARG A 135 -18.89 -4.77 11.77
C ARG A 135 -20.16 -4.75 10.91
N ASP A 136 -20.90 -3.65 10.95
CA ASP A 136 -22.14 -3.39 10.20
C ASP A 136 -21.90 -2.91 8.77
N ARG A 137 -20.66 -2.50 8.44
CA ARG A 137 -20.30 -1.96 7.12
C ARG A 137 -19.64 -3.04 6.24
N LYS A 138 -19.71 -2.78 4.94
CA LYS A 138 -19.17 -3.66 3.89
C LYS A 138 -18.35 -2.82 2.93
N TYR A 139 -17.19 -3.33 2.55
CA TYR A 139 -16.21 -2.57 1.78
C TYR A 139 -15.82 -3.32 0.50
N ILE A 140 -15.83 -2.64 -0.65
CA ILE A 140 -15.48 -3.20 -1.95
C ILE A 140 -13.97 -3.09 -2.15
N PHE A 141 -13.32 -4.18 -2.57
CA PHE A 141 -11.92 -4.18 -2.98
C PHE A 141 -11.72 -3.31 -4.23
N ALA A 142 -10.78 -2.37 -4.17
CA ALA A 142 -10.57 -1.38 -5.22
C ALA A 142 -9.15 -1.33 -5.77
N GLN A 143 -8.14 -1.62 -4.95
CA GLN A 143 -6.76 -1.45 -5.36
C GLN A 143 -5.84 -2.38 -4.55
N LEU A 144 -4.79 -2.87 -5.19
CA LEU A 144 -3.61 -3.43 -4.53
C LEU A 144 -2.40 -2.63 -4.98
N HIS A 145 -1.56 -2.17 -4.06
CA HIS A 145 -0.29 -1.53 -4.41
C HIS A 145 0.78 -1.92 -3.40
N ALA A 146 2.04 -1.67 -3.75
CA ALA A 146 3.17 -2.02 -2.90
C ALA A 146 4.13 -0.84 -2.70
N HIS A 147 4.66 -0.75 -1.50
CA HIS A 147 5.70 0.19 -1.10
C HIS A 147 7.04 -0.54 -0.99
N LEU A 148 8.13 0.15 -1.33
CA LEU A 148 9.50 -0.32 -1.24
C LEU A 148 10.43 0.84 -0.84
N GLY A 149 11.59 0.48 -0.31
CA GLY A 149 12.57 1.43 0.19
C GLY A 149 13.59 1.84 -0.85
N LYS A 150 14.34 2.90 -0.54
CA LYS A 150 15.59 3.14 -1.24
C LYS A 150 16.58 2.00 -0.99
N ASP A 151 17.45 1.78 -1.96
CA ASP A 151 18.58 0.87 -1.82
C ASP A 151 19.70 1.60 -1.09
N ASP A 152 19.74 1.41 0.24
CA ASP A 152 20.75 2.01 1.12
C ASP A 152 22.13 1.35 1.01
N ASN A 153 22.24 0.25 0.24
CA ASN A 153 23.38 -0.65 0.25
C ASN A 153 24.36 -0.45 -0.92
N TYR A 154 24.25 0.65 -1.68
CA TYR A 154 25.14 0.89 -2.82
C TYR A 154 26.64 0.91 -2.46
N ASN A 155 27.00 1.17 -1.19
CA ASN A 155 28.38 1.20 -0.70
C ASN A 155 28.77 0.07 0.28
N ASP A 156 27.84 -0.80 0.69
CA ASP A 156 28.17 -1.88 1.62
C ASP A 156 28.51 -3.15 0.83
N ASN A 157 29.81 -3.32 0.59
CA ASN A 157 30.38 -4.55 0.08
C ASN A 157 29.85 -5.76 0.89
N TYR A 158 29.03 -6.58 0.23
CA TYR A 158 29.01 -8.02 0.40
C TYR A 158 28.41 -8.61 1.69
N ASN A 159 27.55 -7.91 2.46
CA ASN A 159 26.81 -8.60 3.55
C ASN A 159 25.58 -7.88 4.15
N SER A 160 24.80 -7.12 3.37
CA SER A 160 23.53 -6.59 3.88
C SER A 160 22.40 -7.58 3.59
N ASP A 161 21.87 -8.19 4.65
CA ASP A 161 20.65 -8.99 4.59
C ASP A 161 19.53 -8.14 3.94
N ILE A 162 19.12 -8.55 2.74
CA ILE A 162 18.10 -7.87 1.93
C ILE A 162 16.78 -7.73 2.69
N ASN A 163 16.52 -8.60 3.68
CA ASN A 163 15.36 -8.54 4.54
C ASN A 163 15.42 -7.43 5.61
N ASN A 164 16.54 -6.73 5.75
CA ASN A 164 16.68 -5.54 6.59
C ASN A 164 16.48 -4.21 5.83
N HIS A 165 16.18 -4.27 4.53
CA HIS A 165 15.84 -3.07 3.76
C HIS A 165 14.62 -2.36 4.35
N LYS A 166 14.69 -1.03 4.50
CA LYS A 166 13.61 -0.22 5.09
C LYS A 166 12.63 0.23 4.00
N GLY A 167 11.76 -0.68 3.57
CA GLY A 167 10.80 -0.39 2.50
C GLY A 167 9.33 -0.36 2.86
N SER A 168 8.92 -1.03 3.94
CA SER A 168 7.59 -0.87 4.50
C SER A 168 7.36 0.57 4.97
N GLU A 169 6.11 1.01 4.90
CA GLU A 169 5.68 2.31 5.43
C GLU A 169 5.54 2.23 6.94
N HIS A 170 4.79 1.22 7.41
CA HIS A 170 4.70 0.86 8.81
C HIS A 170 6.00 0.20 9.29
N SER A 171 6.24 0.34 10.59
CA SER A 171 7.18 -0.51 11.32
C SER A 171 6.46 -1.21 12.46
N ILE A 172 7.00 -2.35 12.90
CA ILE A 172 6.51 -3.10 14.06
C ILE A 172 7.70 -3.22 15.00
N ASP A 173 7.58 -2.69 16.22
CA ASP A 173 8.69 -2.57 17.17
C ASP A 173 9.95 -1.95 16.54
N ASP A 174 9.76 -0.85 15.80
CA ASP A 174 10.78 -0.11 15.03
C ASP A 174 11.48 -0.90 13.91
N LYS A 175 11.03 -2.14 13.66
CA LYS A 175 11.51 -2.98 12.56
C LYS A 175 10.70 -2.71 11.30
N PHE A 176 11.41 -2.40 10.22
CA PHE A 176 10.88 -2.30 8.86
C PHE A 176 11.08 -3.61 8.10
N TYR A 177 10.31 -3.78 7.03
CA TYR A 177 10.44 -4.86 6.06
C TYR A 177 10.85 -4.31 4.69
N PRO A 178 11.39 -5.14 3.79
CA PRO A 178 11.80 -4.71 2.44
C PRO A 178 10.68 -4.08 1.62
N MET A 179 9.45 -4.50 1.88
CA MET A 179 8.25 -4.08 1.17
C MET A 179 7.01 -4.14 2.07
N GLU A 180 5.97 -3.40 1.69
CA GLU A 180 4.64 -3.50 2.28
C GLU A 180 3.57 -3.42 1.20
N ALA A 181 2.64 -4.38 1.16
CA ALA A 181 1.48 -4.32 0.28
C ALA A 181 0.28 -3.72 1.00
N HIS A 182 -0.47 -2.88 0.29
CA HIS A 182 -1.74 -2.33 0.74
C HIS A 182 -2.86 -2.82 -0.16
N MET A 183 -3.85 -3.47 0.44
CA MET A 183 -5.13 -3.76 -0.22
C MET A 183 -6.16 -2.74 0.23
N VAL A 184 -6.62 -1.90 -0.69
CA VAL A 184 -7.54 -0.80 -0.40
C VAL A 184 -8.98 -1.22 -0.69
N PHE A 185 -9.84 -0.99 0.29
CA PHE A 185 -11.27 -1.20 0.20
C PHE A 185 -12.01 0.10 0.53
N TYR A 186 -13.16 0.33 -0.12
CA TYR A 186 -14.01 1.49 0.15
C TYR A 186 -15.44 1.09 0.46
N ASP A 187 -16.15 1.88 1.27
CA ASP A 187 -17.51 1.57 1.69
C ASP A 187 -18.43 1.43 0.46
N MET A 188 -19.12 0.29 0.40
CA MET A 188 -20.05 -0.03 -0.67
C MET A 188 -21.25 0.91 -0.78
N THR A 189 -21.51 1.80 0.18
CA THR A 189 -22.53 2.85 0.03
C THR A 189 -22.16 3.92 -0.99
N PHE A 190 -20.87 4.04 -1.34
CA PHE A 190 -20.40 4.99 -2.35
C PHE A 190 -20.44 4.36 -3.76
N ASP A 191 -20.52 5.21 -4.77
CA ASP A 191 -20.49 4.78 -6.17
C ASP A 191 -19.09 4.38 -6.64
N ASN A 192 -18.06 5.00 -6.05
CA ASN A 192 -16.67 4.74 -6.38
C ASN A 192 -15.74 5.17 -5.24
N ILE A 193 -14.50 4.70 -5.30
CA ILE A 193 -13.47 5.02 -4.29
C ILE A 193 -13.15 6.54 -4.24
N LYS A 194 -13.27 7.26 -5.37
CA LYS A 194 -12.91 8.68 -5.44
C LYS A 194 -13.81 9.53 -4.53
N THR A 195 -15.12 9.26 -4.52
CA THR A 195 -16.06 9.95 -3.61
C THR A 195 -15.96 9.45 -2.18
N ALA A 196 -15.56 8.19 -1.97
CA ALA A 196 -15.35 7.65 -0.64
C ALA A 196 -14.14 8.28 0.06
N LYS A 197 -13.00 8.46 -0.64
CA LYS A 197 -11.67 8.82 -0.06
C LYS A 197 -11.67 9.96 0.97
N ALA A 198 -12.52 10.97 0.80
CA ALA A 198 -12.58 12.15 1.67
C ALA A 198 -13.60 12.04 2.80
N VAL A 199 -14.39 10.97 2.87
CA VAL A 199 -15.38 10.76 3.93
C VAL A 199 -14.75 9.95 5.05
N LYS A 200 -14.85 10.46 6.28
CA LYS A 200 -14.38 9.76 7.47
C LYS A 200 -14.88 8.32 7.45
N ASP A 201 -13.97 7.40 7.77
CA ASP A 201 -14.30 5.99 8.03
C ASP A 201 -14.81 5.20 6.80
N SER A 202 -14.70 5.76 5.60
CA SER A 202 -15.14 5.15 4.34
C SER A 202 -14.11 4.20 3.74
N LEU A 203 -12.86 4.23 4.19
CA LEU A 203 -11.78 3.40 3.67
C LEU A 203 -11.33 2.38 4.70
N VAL A 204 -10.99 1.19 4.22
CA VAL A 204 -10.27 0.16 4.98
C VAL A 204 -9.05 -0.23 4.17
N VAL A 205 -7.88 -0.20 4.78
CA VAL A 205 -6.64 -0.63 4.14
C VAL A 205 -6.06 -1.79 4.92
N LEU A 206 -5.84 -2.91 4.23
CA LEU A 206 -5.14 -4.06 4.77
C LEU A 206 -3.66 -3.94 4.40
N GLY A 207 -2.79 -3.77 5.40
CA GLY A 207 -1.34 -3.73 5.26
C GLY A 207 -0.73 -5.10 5.50
N VAL A 208 0.16 -5.54 4.60
CA VAL A 208 0.89 -6.80 4.71
C VAL A 208 2.38 -6.55 4.50
N MET A 209 3.17 -6.90 5.50
CA MET A 209 4.63 -6.86 5.41
C MET A 209 5.14 -7.92 4.42
N ILE A 210 6.13 -7.58 3.61
CA ILE A 210 6.68 -8.48 2.59
C ILE A 210 8.18 -8.64 2.82
N LYS A 211 8.60 -9.90 2.96
CA LYS A 211 10.01 -10.35 2.93
C LYS A 211 10.42 -10.77 1.51
N ILE A 212 11.72 -10.84 1.29
CA ILE A 212 12.30 -11.40 0.07
C ILE A 212 12.72 -12.85 0.35
N ARG A 213 12.21 -13.77 -0.47
CA ARG A 213 12.58 -15.19 -0.40
C ARG A 213 14.07 -15.35 -0.74
N GLU A 214 14.80 -16.06 0.10
CA GLU A 214 16.18 -16.45 -0.16
C GLU A 214 16.21 -17.63 -1.15
N GLU A 215 17.22 -17.65 -2.03
CA GLU A 215 17.31 -18.65 -3.11
C GLU A 215 17.49 -20.09 -2.57
N ASP A 216 18.02 -20.22 -1.33
CA ASP A 216 18.26 -21.49 -0.63
C ASP A 216 17.07 -21.95 0.22
N GLU A 217 15.96 -21.20 0.26
CA GLU A 217 14.68 -21.74 0.75
C GLU A 217 14.16 -22.72 -0.31
N GLU A 218 14.79 -23.90 -0.42
CA GLU A 218 14.31 -25.03 -1.22
C GLU A 218 12.83 -25.27 -0.91
N ASP A 219 12.08 -25.69 -1.92
CA ASP A 219 10.64 -25.96 -1.86
C ASP A 219 10.30 -27.10 -0.86
N ASN A 220 10.53 -26.91 0.44
CA ASN A 220 10.01 -27.73 1.52
C ASN A 220 8.51 -27.47 1.77
N ASP A 221 7.85 -26.70 0.88
CA ASP A 221 6.40 -26.77 0.67
C ASP A 221 6.04 -27.89 -0.34
N SER A 222 6.95 -28.86 -0.55
CA SER A 222 6.68 -30.16 -1.21
C SER A 222 6.28 -31.24 -0.20
N ASP A 223 5.21 -31.00 0.56
CA ASP A 223 4.37 -32.10 1.06
C ASP A 223 3.35 -32.50 -0.04
N ASP A 224 3.81 -32.58 -1.30
CA ASP A 224 3.03 -33.11 -2.44
C ASP A 224 3.38 -34.58 -2.73
N ASN A 225 4.10 -35.29 -1.85
CA ASN A 225 4.23 -36.75 -1.91
C ASN A 225 4.46 -37.36 -0.51
N SER A 226 3.38 -37.59 0.23
CA SER A 226 3.34 -38.73 1.15
C SER A 226 2.02 -39.46 0.90
N ASP A 227 2.11 -40.50 0.07
CA ASP A 227 1.19 -41.63 0.11
C ASP A 227 1.26 -42.22 1.53
N ASP A 228 0.34 -41.81 2.41
CA ASP A 228 0.01 -42.58 3.60
C ASP A 228 -1.49 -42.88 3.51
N ASP A 229 -1.76 -44.09 3.01
CA ASP A 229 -3.00 -44.80 3.22
C ASP A 229 -3.20 -44.95 4.73
N ASP A 230 -4.19 -44.27 5.30
CA ASP A 230 -4.83 -44.71 6.53
C ASP A 230 -6.33 -44.43 6.40
N ASP A 231 -7.06 -45.52 6.23
CA ASP A 231 -8.50 -45.64 6.41
C ASP A 231 -8.86 -45.16 7.83
N ASP A 232 -9.74 -44.17 7.95
CA ASP A 232 -10.64 -44.08 9.10
C ASP A 232 -11.92 -43.37 8.66
N ASP A 233 -13.01 -44.13 8.76
CA ASP A 233 -14.40 -43.75 8.57
C ASP A 233 -14.76 -42.58 9.49
N ASP A 234 -15.20 -41.44 8.93
CA ASP A 234 -16.07 -40.51 9.64
C ASP A 234 -17.01 -39.77 8.66
N GLU A 235 -18.25 -39.63 9.12
CA GLU A 235 -19.48 -39.49 8.35
C GLU A 235 -19.64 -38.17 7.57
N ASP A 236 -20.10 -38.34 6.33
CA ASP A 236 -20.91 -37.45 5.47
C ASP A 236 -21.21 -36.02 5.96
N ASP A 237 -20.40 -35.04 5.49
CA ASP A 237 -20.81 -33.64 5.37
C ASP A 237 -20.45 -33.01 4.00
N GLY A 238 -20.94 -33.61 2.90
CA GLY A 238 -21.33 -32.87 1.70
C GLY A 238 -20.30 -31.93 1.03
N TYR A 239 -19.03 -32.32 0.89
CA TYR A 239 -18.02 -31.56 0.13
C TYR A 239 -17.39 -32.35 -1.03
N ILE A 240 -17.44 -31.73 -2.22
CA ILE A 240 -16.97 -32.29 -3.50
C ILE A 240 -15.46 -32.61 -3.46
N ASN A 241 -15.15 -33.87 -3.75
CA ASN A 241 -13.83 -34.49 -3.86
C ASN A 241 -13.16 -34.09 -5.20
N ILE A 242 -11.89 -33.66 -5.17
CA ILE A 242 -11.08 -33.41 -6.38
C ILE A 242 -9.64 -33.83 -6.07
N LYS A 243 -9.34 -35.13 -6.23
CA LYS A 243 -7.98 -35.67 -6.41
C LYS A 243 -7.74 -35.81 -7.91
N GLU A 244 -7.13 -34.79 -8.49
CA GLU A 244 -6.37 -34.78 -9.76
C GLU A 244 -6.06 -33.31 -10.07
N TYR A 245 -5.08 -33.05 -10.93
CA TYR A 245 -4.62 -31.74 -11.43
C TYR A 245 -3.47 -31.07 -10.66
N GLU A 246 -2.35 -31.78 -10.56
CA GLU A 246 -1.03 -31.16 -10.55
C GLU A 246 -0.35 -31.44 -11.89
N ASN A 247 -0.50 -30.49 -12.82
CA ASN A 247 0.44 -30.20 -13.91
C ASN A 247 -0.26 -29.34 -14.97
N HIS A 248 -0.31 -28.02 -14.77
CA HIS A 248 -0.50 -27.11 -15.89
C HIS A 248 0.41 -25.89 -15.78
N LYS A 249 1.49 -25.93 -16.57
CA LYS A 249 2.15 -24.74 -17.09
C LYS A 249 1.15 -23.92 -17.89
N TYR A 250 1.29 -22.61 -17.78
CA TYR A 250 0.68 -21.56 -18.61
C TYR A 250 0.25 -22.05 -20.01
N SER A 251 -1.06 -22.17 -20.23
CA SER A 251 -1.63 -22.10 -21.57
C SER A 251 -2.16 -20.69 -21.78
N ASN A 252 -1.83 -20.10 -22.94
CA ASN A 252 -2.40 -18.85 -23.39
C ASN A 252 -3.93 -18.94 -23.37
N GLY A 253 -4.58 -18.18 -22.48
CA GLY A 253 -6.02 -17.95 -22.51
C GLY A 253 -6.82 -18.41 -21.29
N ASP A 254 -6.34 -19.37 -20.49
CA ASP A 254 -7.13 -19.93 -19.40
C ASP A 254 -6.69 -19.38 -18.03
N CYS A 255 -7.34 -18.27 -17.67
CA CYS A 255 -7.26 -17.68 -16.36
C CYS A 255 -7.86 -18.59 -15.30
N TYR A 256 -7.05 -19.46 -14.68
CA TYR A 256 -7.37 -20.31 -13.51
C TYR A 256 -8.85 -20.20 -13.05
N THR A 257 -9.75 -20.86 -13.76
CA THR A 257 -11.15 -20.94 -13.37
C THR A 257 -11.30 -22.13 -12.44
N SER A 258 -11.10 -21.97 -11.13
CA SER A 258 -11.53 -23.06 -10.24
C SER A 258 -11.58 -22.69 -8.76
N GLY A 259 -12.51 -23.31 -8.05
CA GLY A 259 -12.52 -23.41 -6.59
C GLY A 259 -11.27 -24.03 -5.95
N LYS A 260 -10.21 -24.35 -6.74
CA LYS A 260 -8.91 -24.84 -6.28
C LYS A 260 -8.10 -23.77 -5.53
N ALA A 261 -8.22 -22.48 -5.87
CA ALA A 261 -7.49 -21.42 -5.15
C ALA A 261 -7.91 -21.32 -3.67
N ASN A 262 -9.21 -21.51 -3.39
CA ASN A 262 -9.77 -21.44 -2.04
C ASN A 262 -9.46 -22.72 -1.22
N LYS A 263 -9.41 -23.89 -1.85
CA LYS A 263 -8.91 -25.14 -1.23
C LYS A 263 -7.41 -25.05 -0.95
N SER A 264 -6.60 -24.60 -1.90
CA SER A 264 -5.13 -24.47 -1.76
C SER A 264 -4.72 -23.48 -0.65
N TYR A 265 -5.39 -22.32 -0.55
CA TYR A 265 -5.17 -21.39 0.57
C TYR A 265 -5.53 -22.02 1.92
N ARG A 266 -6.66 -22.73 2.03
CA ARG A 266 -7.04 -23.41 3.27
C ARG A 266 -6.10 -24.56 3.62
N HIS A 267 -5.61 -25.30 2.63
CA HIS A 267 -4.72 -26.45 2.82
C HIS A 267 -3.32 -26.02 3.26
N LYS A 268 -2.70 -25.03 2.57
CA LYS A 268 -1.38 -24.49 2.93
C LYS A 268 -1.36 -23.77 4.29
N CYS A 269 -2.51 -23.31 4.76
CA CYS A 269 -2.66 -22.57 6.00
C CYS A 269 -3.34 -23.40 7.13
N HIS A 270 -3.39 -24.74 7.03
CA HIS A 270 -4.09 -25.56 8.04
C HIS A 270 -3.46 -25.51 9.46
N LYS A 271 -4.23 -24.92 10.39
CA LYS A 271 -4.56 -25.37 11.76
C LYS A 271 -3.46 -25.68 12.79
N LYS A 272 -2.32 -24.99 12.81
CA LYS A 272 -1.62 -24.72 14.09
C LYS A 272 -1.52 -23.22 14.33
N ARG A 273 -2.47 -22.72 15.12
CA ARG A 273 -2.79 -21.30 15.41
C ARG A 273 -1.72 -20.55 16.20
N SER A 274 -0.47 -21.01 16.26
CA SER A 274 0.51 -20.49 17.21
C SER A 274 1.82 -19.97 16.62
N LYS A 275 2.07 -20.13 15.31
CA LYS A 275 3.28 -19.56 14.69
C LYS A 275 2.96 -18.95 13.33
N CYS A 276 3.45 -17.73 13.14
CA CYS A 276 3.46 -17.06 11.85
C CYS A 276 4.22 -17.93 10.82
N LYS A 277 3.49 -18.59 9.92
CA LYS A 277 4.04 -19.28 8.74
C LYS A 277 4.08 -18.29 7.58
N VAL A 278 5.28 -17.82 7.23
CA VAL A 278 5.50 -16.96 6.07
C VAL A 278 5.26 -17.79 4.82
N ARG A 279 4.24 -17.46 4.03
CA ARG A 279 3.95 -18.14 2.77
C ARG A 279 4.64 -17.46 1.59
N PHE A 280 5.04 -18.24 0.59
CA PHE A 280 5.49 -17.69 -0.68
C PHE A 280 4.30 -17.19 -1.51
N ALA A 281 4.24 -15.88 -1.77
CA ALA A 281 3.26 -15.21 -2.60
C ALA A 281 3.68 -15.26 -4.08
N LYS A 282 3.67 -16.47 -4.64
CA LYS A 282 4.10 -16.71 -6.03
C LYS A 282 3.35 -15.83 -7.03
N ARG A 283 2.02 -15.78 -6.97
CA ARG A 283 1.20 -14.98 -7.92
C ARG A 283 1.50 -13.50 -7.83
N LEU A 284 1.67 -12.98 -6.61
CA LEU A 284 2.06 -11.58 -6.43
C LEU A 284 3.44 -11.33 -7.05
N SER A 285 4.39 -12.25 -6.86
CA SER A 285 5.71 -12.18 -7.52
C SER A 285 5.59 -12.15 -9.05
N ASP A 286 4.78 -13.04 -9.62
CA ASP A 286 4.51 -13.10 -11.07
C ASP A 286 3.89 -11.77 -11.57
N TYR A 287 2.95 -11.17 -10.80
CA TYR A 287 2.34 -9.88 -11.14
C TYR A 287 3.32 -8.71 -11.06
N MET A 288 4.21 -8.71 -10.08
CA MET A 288 5.25 -7.67 -9.93
C MET A 288 6.26 -7.73 -11.08
N GLU A 289 6.65 -8.94 -11.50
CA GLU A 289 7.52 -9.13 -12.67
C GLU A 289 6.84 -8.63 -13.95
N LYS A 290 5.58 -9.03 -14.17
CA LYS A 290 4.79 -8.58 -15.33
C LYS A 290 4.53 -7.07 -15.31
N TYR A 291 4.31 -6.48 -14.13
CA TYR A 291 4.16 -5.04 -13.99
C TYR A 291 5.39 -4.33 -14.56
N TYR A 292 6.59 -4.73 -14.13
CA TYR A 292 7.83 -4.15 -14.67
C TYR A 292 7.97 -4.34 -16.19
N GLU A 293 7.65 -5.52 -16.72
CA GLU A 293 7.74 -5.80 -18.16
C GLU A 293 6.81 -4.91 -19.01
N GLU A 294 5.59 -4.69 -18.54
CA GLU A 294 4.55 -3.94 -19.26
C GLU A 294 4.65 -2.42 -19.09
N ILE A 295 5.23 -1.98 -17.98
CA ILE A 295 5.22 -0.57 -17.54
C ILE A 295 6.60 0.09 -17.65
N ARG A 296 7.69 -0.67 -17.85
CA ARG A 296 8.99 -0.06 -18.15
C ARG A 296 8.91 0.73 -19.45
N ASP A 297 9.21 2.03 -19.37
CA ASP A 297 9.24 2.93 -20.53
C ASP A 297 10.60 2.86 -21.28
N HIS A 298 11.51 1.95 -20.91
CA HIS A 298 12.88 1.84 -21.45
C HIS A 298 13.33 0.36 -21.55
N GLU A 299 14.33 0.10 -22.41
CA GLU A 299 15.05 -1.19 -22.50
C GLU A 299 15.61 -1.59 -21.12
N PRO A 300 15.66 -2.89 -20.76
CA PRO A 300 16.15 -3.34 -19.46
C PRO A 300 17.55 -2.81 -19.20
N VAL A 301 17.67 -2.02 -18.12
CA VAL A 301 18.96 -1.53 -17.62
C VAL A 301 19.56 -2.62 -16.75
N ASP A 302 20.83 -2.96 -16.98
CA ASP A 302 21.55 -3.92 -16.15
C ASP A 302 21.61 -3.42 -14.70
N LEU A 303 21.55 -4.33 -13.72
CA LEU A 303 21.49 -3.96 -12.30
C LEU A 303 22.72 -3.13 -11.85
N ASP A 304 23.82 -3.30 -12.58
CA ASP A 304 25.12 -2.66 -12.39
C ASP A 304 25.34 -1.42 -13.29
N GLY A 305 24.38 -1.08 -14.16
CA GLY A 305 24.57 -0.18 -15.30
C GLY A 305 23.72 1.09 -15.25
N VAL A 306 23.90 1.94 -14.26
CA VAL A 306 23.58 3.37 -14.43
C VAL A 306 24.83 4.18 -14.15
N ASP A 307 25.50 4.59 -15.22
CA ASP A 307 26.29 5.81 -15.21
C ASP A 307 25.29 6.95 -15.00
N GLY A 308 25.34 7.53 -13.80
CA GLY A 308 24.42 8.54 -13.33
C GLY A 308 24.57 9.82 -14.14
N GLY A 309 23.79 9.93 -15.22
CA GLY A 309 23.40 11.20 -15.81
C GLY A 309 22.52 11.98 -14.83
N GLY A 310 23.11 12.37 -13.69
CA GLY A 310 22.48 13.16 -12.66
C GLY A 310 22.04 14.49 -13.26
N LYS A 311 20.75 14.66 -13.45
CA LYS A 311 20.20 16.01 -13.35
C LYS A 311 20.43 16.43 -11.91
N GLN A 312 21.29 17.43 -11.79
CA GLN A 312 21.76 18.04 -10.57
C GLN A 312 20.58 18.28 -9.60
N TYR A 313 20.58 17.57 -8.46
CA TYR A 313 19.54 17.62 -7.44
C TYR A 313 19.52 18.95 -6.65
N ASP A 314 20.26 19.98 -7.07
CA ASP A 314 20.43 21.21 -6.31
C ASP A 314 19.24 22.18 -6.41
N GLU A 315 18.30 21.98 -7.34
CA GLU A 315 17.25 22.98 -7.65
C GLU A 315 15.98 22.90 -6.78
N PHE A 316 15.85 21.94 -5.85
CA PHE A 316 14.58 21.68 -5.16
C PHE A 316 14.66 21.52 -3.63
N HIS A 317 15.71 22.06 -3.00
CA HIS A 317 15.80 22.22 -1.55
C HIS A 317 15.20 23.57 -1.13
N CYS A 318 14.14 23.60 -0.31
CA CYS A 318 13.51 24.84 0.17
C CYS A 318 13.65 25.08 1.67
N GLY A 319 14.60 24.41 2.34
CA GLY A 319 14.76 24.54 3.79
C GLY A 319 13.47 24.13 4.50
N ASP A 320 12.88 25.06 5.26
CA ASP A 320 11.71 24.80 6.09
C ASP A 320 10.39 24.78 5.30
N HIS A 321 10.24 25.57 4.22
CA HIS A 321 9.01 25.68 3.44
C HIS A 321 9.27 26.09 1.98
N PRO A 322 8.55 25.53 0.97
CA PRO A 322 8.64 25.98 -0.42
C PRO A 322 8.23 27.45 -0.60
N ASP A 323 8.92 28.18 -1.47
CA ASP A 323 8.54 29.55 -1.79
C ASP A 323 7.27 29.61 -2.67
N LEU A 324 6.61 30.77 -2.69
CA LEU A 324 5.35 30.95 -3.43
C LEU A 324 5.51 30.76 -4.94
N GLY A 325 6.67 31.08 -5.51
CA GLY A 325 6.96 30.87 -6.92
C GLY A 325 7.03 29.38 -7.26
N PHE A 326 7.70 28.60 -6.40
CA PHE A 326 7.71 27.14 -6.49
C PHE A 326 6.29 26.56 -6.42
N ILE A 327 5.52 26.93 -5.39
CA ILE A 327 4.13 26.44 -5.19
C ILE A 327 3.27 26.75 -6.42
N TYR A 328 3.32 27.99 -6.92
CA TYR A 328 2.55 28.40 -8.09
C TYR A 328 2.94 27.61 -9.35
N SER A 329 4.23 27.34 -9.55
CA SER A 329 4.70 26.55 -10.70
C SER A 329 4.14 25.12 -10.69
N ARG A 330 4.07 24.50 -9.51
CA ARG A 330 3.54 23.13 -9.36
C ARG A 330 2.03 23.10 -9.52
N CYS A 331 1.33 24.07 -8.90
CA CYS A 331 -0.11 24.33 -9.04
C CYS A 331 -0.61 24.55 -10.48
N THR A 332 0.28 24.89 -11.42
CA THR A 332 -0.09 25.25 -12.79
C THR A 332 0.47 24.29 -13.85
N THR A 333 1.24 23.28 -13.41
CA THR A 333 1.79 22.28 -14.32
C THR A 333 0.70 21.29 -14.71
N ASN A 334 0.05 21.56 -15.84
CA ASN A 334 -0.94 20.66 -16.44
C ASN A 334 -0.31 19.32 -16.85
N SER A 335 -0.55 18.26 -16.07
CA SER A 335 -0.25 16.89 -16.51
C SER A 335 -1.39 16.37 -17.38
N THR A 336 -1.39 16.76 -18.66
CA THR A 336 -2.41 16.36 -19.65
C THR A 336 -2.04 15.09 -20.43
N LYS A 337 -1.15 14.25 -19.91
CA LYS A 337 -0.89 12.96 -20.58
C LYS A 337 -1.98 11.95 -20.21
N PRO A 338 -2.70 11.36 -21.19
CA PRO A 338 -3.61 10.28 -20.90
C PRO A 338 -2.85 9.14 -20.24
N GLU A 339 -3.38 8.63 -19.13
CA GLU A 339 -2.79 7.55 -18.35
C GLU A 339 -2.76 6.28 -19.21
N LYS A 340 -1.57 5.91 -19.70
CA LYS A 340 -1.39 4.65 -20.43
C LYS A 340 -1.44 3.52 -19.40
N TYR A 341 -2.44 2.67 -19.52
CA TYR A 341 -2.61 1.50 -18.65
C TYR A 341 -2.59 0.21 -19.46
N LYS A 342 -2.26 -0.89 -18.80
CA LYS A 342 -2.40 -2.26 -19.31
C LYS A 342 -3.35 -3.03 -18.43
N THR A 343 -4.11 -3.96 -19.00
CA THR A 343 -5.00 -4.83 -18.23
C THR A 343 -4.22 -5.99 -17.64
N VAL A 344 -4.55 -6.35 -16.40
CA VAL A 344 -3.99 -7.55 -15.76
C VAL A 344 -4.73 -8.76 -16.27
N ASP A 345 -4.03 -9.60 -17.02
CA ASP A 345 -4.58 -10.89 -17.42
C ASP A 345 -5.00 -11.68 -16.18
N CYS A 346 -6.23 -12.21 -16.23
CA CYS A 346 -6.83 -13.01 -15.15
C CYS A 346 -7.19 -12.23 -13.88
N GLY A 347 -7.14 -10.89 -13.94
CA GLY A 347 -7.49 -10.01 -12.84
C GLY A 347 -6.61 -10.19 -11.61
N ILE A 348 -7.04 -9.66 -10.47
CA ILE A 348 -6.36 -9.76 -9.16
C ILE A 348 -7.34 -10.22 -8.06
N SER A 349 -6.81 -10.66 -6.91
CA SER A 349 -7.60 -10.99 -5.71
C SER A 349 -6.81 -10.63 -4.45
N PRO A 350 -7.45 -10.26 -3.32
CA PRO A 350 -6.76 -10.12 -2.03
C PRO A 350 -5.96 -11.37 -1.63
N LEU A 351 -6.35 -12.57 -2.09
CA LEU A 351 -5.58 -13.81 -1.87
C LEU A 351 -4.14 -13.75 -2.38
N ASP A 352 -3.84 -12.86 -3.32
CA ASP A 352 -2.48 -12.70 -3.83
C ASP A 352 -1.53 -12.19 -2.73
N ALA A 353 -2.04 -11.35 -1.81
CA ALA A 353 -1.25 -10.72 -0.75
C ALA A 353 -1.64 -11.11 0.69
N LEU A 354 -2.79 -11.74 0.95
CA LEU A 354 -3.20 -12.10 2.32
C LEU A 354 -2.26 -13.16 2.96
N PRO A 355 -1.71 -12.96 4.17
CA PRO A 355 -0.90 -13.97 4.86
C PRO A 355 -1.74 -15.16 5.34
N CYS A 356 -1.12 -16.31 5.68
CA CYS A 356 -1.86 -17.44 6.25
C CYS A 356 -2.45 -17.10 7.63
N ASP A 357 -1.62 -16.56 8.51
CA ASP A 357 -2.01 -16.09 9.84
C ASP A 357 -2.83 -14.80 9.72
N GLN A 358 -4.06 -14.84 10.22
CA GLN A 358 -4.99 -13.71 10.19
C GLN A 358 -4.87 -12.79 11.42
N SER A 359 -3.84 -12.97 12.24
CA SER A 359 -3.55 -12.07 13.35
C SER A 359 -3.15 -10.68 12.84
N PHE A 360 -3.71 -9.63 13.43
CA PHE A 360 -3.53 -8.25 12.97
C PHE A 360 -3.52 -7.22 14.11
N TYR A 361 -2.98 -6.05 13.78
CA TYR A 361 -3.17 -4.79 14.48
C TYR A 361 -4.19 -3.92 13.74
N THR A 362 -4.90 -3.04 14.44
CA THR A 362 -5.86 -2.13 13.81
C THR A 362 -5.93 -0.80 14.53
N TYR A 363 -6.03 0.29 13.76
CA TYR A 363 -6.13 1.66 14.28
C TYR A 363 -6.81 2.57 13.24
N GLY A 364 -7.36 3.71 13.68
CA GLY A 364 -7.86 4.74 12.79
C GLY A 364 -6.74 5.65 12.33
N GLY A 365 -6.55 5.82 11.02
CA GLY A 365 -5.42 6.55 10.44
C GLY A 365 -5.78 7.32 9.17
N SER A 366 -4.77 7.51 8.31
CA SER A 366 -4.88 8.26 7.07
C SER A 366 -4.41 7.48 5.84
N LEU A 367 -4.66 8.06 4.65
CA LEU A 367 -3.88 7.75 3.46
C LEU A 367 -2.41 8.15 3.70
N THR A 368 -1.48 7.39 3.12
CA THR A 368 -0.03 7.61 3.25
C THR A 368 0.58 8.43 2.11
N THR A 369 -0.26 8.89 1.19
CA THR A 369 0.08 9.81 0.11
C THR A 369 -0.93 10.97 0.09
N PRO A 370 -0.56 12.13 -0.49
CA PRO A 370 -1.49 13.26 -0.61
C PRO A 370 -2.79 12.85 -1.30
N PRO A 371 -3.97 13.35 -0.86
CA PRO A 371 -4.18 14.41 0.15
C PRO A 371 -4.07 14.00 1.63
N CYS A 372 -3.60 12.80 1.95
CA CYS A 372 -3.43 12.30 3.32
C CYS A 372 -4.71 12.31 4.17
N TYR A 373 -5.87 12.08 3.55
CA TYR A 373 -7.15 12.06 4.23
C TYR A 373 -7.16 11.08 5.42
N GLU A 374 -7.58 11.56 6.59
CA GLU A 374 -7.69 10.79 7.83
C GLU A 374 -8.99 9.96 7.87
N THR A 375 -9.19 9.14 6.85
CA THR A 375 -10.45 8.44 6.57
C THR A 375 -10.30 6.92 6.63
N VAL A 376 -9.11 6.43 6.95
CA VAL A 376 -8.72 5.02 6.83
C VAL A 376 -8.87 4.29 8.16
N GLN A 377 -9.56 3.16 8.15
CA GLN A 377 -9.37 2.12 9.17
C GLN A 377 -8.25 1.18 8.71
N TRP A 378 -7.11 1.19 9.40
CA TRP A 378 -5.99 0.31 9.10
C TRP A 378 -6.19 -1.05 9.73
N VAL A 379 -5.83 -2.11 9.00
CA VAL A 379 -5.62 -3.46 9.53
C VAL A 379 -4.26 -3.93 9.04
N VAL A 380 -3.27 -4.01 9.92
CA VAL A 380 -1.90 -4.42 9.59
C VAL A 380 -1.69 -5.84 10.09
N TYR A 381 -1.50 -6.80 9.18
CA TYR A 381 -1.27 -8.19 9.57
C TYR A 381 0.07 -8.37 10.28
N LYS A 382 0.10 -9.22 11.32
CA LYS A 382 1.31 -9.50 12.12
C LYS A 382 2.32 -10.34 11.32
N CYS A 383 1.81 -11.29 10.52
CA CYS A 383 2.65 -12.23 9.80
C CYS A 383 2.95 -11.74 8.37
N PRO A 384 4.23 -11.66 7.95
CA PRO A 384 4.57 -11.28 6.60
C PRO A 384 4.31 -12.40 5.58
N ILE A 385 4.35 -12.03 4.31
CA ILE A 385 4.48 -12.95 3.17
C ILE A 385 5.88 -12.83 2.55
N ALA A 386 6.27 -13.77 1.71
CA ALA A 386 7.51 -13.69 0.93
C ALA A 386 7.22 -13.53 -0.57
N VAL A 387 8.02 -12.72 -1.28
CA VAL A 387 8.02 -12.61 -2.75
C VAL A 387 9.38 -12.99 -3.32
N SER A 388 9.43 -13.27 -4.63
CA SER A 388 10.69 -13.62 -5.29
C SER A 388 11.66 -12.44 -5.29
N LYS A 389 12.96 -12.73 -5.12
CA LYS A 389 14.03 -11.72 -5.24
C LYS A 389 14.04 -11.04 -6.61
N LYS A 390 13.69 -11.78 -7.66
CA LYS A 390 13.54 -11.25 -9.03
C LYS A 390 12.40 -10.22 -9.09
N ALA A 391 11.23 -10.53 -8.55
CA ALA A 391 10.09 -9.61 -8.50
C ALA A 391 10.44 -8.31 -7.76
N TYR A 392 11.11 -8.42 -6.62
CA TYR A 392 11.57 -7.25 -5.86
C TYR A 392 12.54 -6.38 -6.66
N ARG A 393 13.57 -6.98 -7.27
CA ARG A 393 14.57 -6.26 -8.09
C ARG A 393 13.95 -5.62 -9.32
N ASN A 394 12.98 -6.26 -9.96
CA ASN A 394 12.26 -5.68 -11.09
C ASN A 394 11.51 -4.39 -10.68
N LEU A 395 10.81 -4.41 -9.54
CA LEU A 395 10.13 -3.19 -9.06
C LEU A 395 11.08 -2.07 -8.66
N GLN A 396 12.27 -2.39 -8.14
CA GLN A 396 13.31 -1.42 -7.84
C GLN A 396 13.74 -0.59 -9.07
N LEU A 397 13.58 -1.15 -10.28
CA LEU A 397 13.95 -0.52 -11.55
C LEU A 397 12.80 0.25 -12.21
N VAL A 398 11.57 0.13 -11.72
CA VAL A 398 10.45 0.97 -12.20
C VAL A 398 10.80 2.45 -11.95
N GLN A 399 10.36 3.34 -12.83
CA GLN A 399 10.64 4.77 -12.71
C GLN A 399 9.55 5.50 -11.91
N ASP A 400 9.96 6.43 -11.05
CA ASP A 400 9.05 7.37 -10.38
C ASP A 400 8.58 8.49 -11.32
N SER A 401 7.77 9.41 -10.80
CA SER A 401 7.27 10.58 -11.54
C SER A 401 8.39 11.52 -12.04
N ASN A 402 9.57 11.47 -11.41
CA ASN A 402 10.77 12.21 -11.79
C ASN A 402 11.72 11.38 -12.70
N LYS A 403 11.29 10.21 -13.16
CA LYS A 403 12.04 9.25 -13.99
C LYS A 403 13.24 8.59 -13.31
N ASN A 404 13.32 8.65 -11.98
CA ASN A 404 14.33 7.94 -11.22
C ASN A 404 13.87 6.51 -10.94
N PRO A 405 14.76 5.51 -10.97
CA PRO A 405 14.44 4.17 -10.47
C PRO A 405 13.90 4.24 -9.03
N LEU A 406 12.86 3.45 -8.70
CA LEU A 406 12.26 3.44 -7.36
C LEU A 406 13.27 3.12 -6.26
N LYS A 407 14.34 2.36 -6.57
CA LYS A 407 15.46 2.12 -5.64
C LYS A 407 16.19 3.38 -5.19
N THR A 408 16.06 4.50 -5.91
CA THR A 408 16.80 5.74 -5.60
C THR A 408 16.28 6.39 -4.32
N LEU A 409 14.96 6.57 -4.22
CA LEU A 409 14.31 7.27 -3.11
C LEU A 409 13.40 6.35 -2.28
N GLY A 410 13.00 5.21 -2.84
CA GLY A 410 11.87 4.44 -2.37
C GLY A 410 10.54 5.14 -2.66
N VAL A 411 9.46 4.46 -2.30
CA VAL A 411 8.08 4.95 -2.43
C VAL A 411 7.35 4.80 -1.11
N ARG A 412 7.98 5.28 -0.03
CA ARG A 412 7.40 5.23 1.31
C ARG A 412 7.42 6.57 2.00
N ARG A 413 6.32 6.89 2.67
CA ARG A 413 6.25 7.95 3.66
C ARG A 413 6.99 7.50 4.94
N PRO A 414 7.77 8.39 5.58
CA PRO A 414 8.32 8.11 6.92
C PRO A 414 7.21 7.89 7.95
N VAL A 415 7.49 7.11 8.99
CA VAL A 415 6.59 6.99 10.15
C VAL A 415 6.31 8.36 10.75
N ASN A 416 5.05 8.66 11.01
CA ASN A 416 4.69 9.91 11.64
C ASN A 416 4.97 9.81 13.15
N THR A 417 6.07 10.44 13.58
CA THR A 417 6.52 10.47 14.98
C THR A 417 5.80 11.49 15.86
N HIS A 418 4.92 12.30 15.28
CA HIS A 418 4.16 13.33 16.00
C HIS A 418 2.92 12.73 16.68
N ASN A 419 2.48 11.55 16.21
CA ASN A 419 1.24 10.91 16.61
C ASN A 419 1.41 10.11 17.91
N ARG A 420 1.72 10.81 19.01
CA ARG A 420 2.12 10.20 20.30
C ARG A 420 1.02 9.39 21.00
N ASN A 421 -0.23 9.45 20.55
CA ASN A 421 -1.39 8.84 21.21
C ASN A 421 -2.32 8.09 20.22
N VAL A 422 -1.77 7.28 19.32
CA VAL A 422 -2.62 6.39 18.50
C VAL A 422 -2.96 5.14 19.28
N ASP A 423 -4.24 4.95 19.61
CA ASP A 423 -4.71 3.69 20.17
C ASP A 423 -4.68 2.59 19.11
N VAL A 424 -3.76 1.65 19.28
CA VAL A 424 -3.63 0.47 18.42
C VAL A 424 -4.21 -0.76 19.12
N PHE A 425 -5.17 -1.40 18.47
CA PHE A 425 -5.77 -2.64 18.97
C PHE A 425 -5.20 -3.85 18.24
N ARG A 426 -5.28 -5.04 18.85
CA ARG A 426 -4.96 -6.32 18.21
C ARG A 426 -6.04 -7.36 18.46
N ASN A 427 -6.24 -8.26 17.49
CA ASN A 427 -7.03 -9.46 17.73
C ASN A 427 -6.26 -10.46 18.62
N TRP A 428 -7.00 -11.38 19.24
CA TRP A 428 -6.42 -12.43 20.08
C TRP A 428 -5.69 -13.44 19.20
N ASP A 429 -4.51 -13.88 19.66
CA ASP A 429 -3.79 -15.03 19.10
C ASP A 429 -4.48 -16.34 19.53
#